data_AF-A0A953IG51-F1
#
_entry.id   AF-A0A953IG51-F1
#
_cell.length_a   1.000
_cell.length_b   1.000
_cell.length_c   1.000
_cell.angle_alpha   90.00
_cell.angle_beta   90.00
_cell.angle_gamma   90.00
#
_symmetry.space_group_name_H-M   'P 1'
#
loop_
_entity.id
_entity.type
_entity.pdbx_description
1 polymer ?
#
loop_
_entity_poly.entity_id
_entity_poly.type
_entity_poly.pdbx_seq_one_letter_code
_entity_poly.pdbx_strand_id
1 'polypeptide(L)'
;MSIATTLVKSTPIFGRMFAVDKSTGLEEINAWPALMIMSSFVWLVVAGLLGLVMPATQIFDLGSDHFYTTLTLHGAALTFPFSFQLMMGVGLHRSGGCVGKAITGWLPALAWLSMNLGAAILTVAVLMGLKVSVVVMFPLPL
;
A
#
# COMPACT_ATOMS: atom_id res chain seq x y z
N MET A 1 -20.30 -9.21 -10.02
CA MET A 1 -19.53 -7.96 -9.79
C MET A 1 -18.43 -8.30 -8.79
N SER A 2 -17.17 -8.07 -9.13
CA SER A 2 -16.06 -8.34 -8.21
C SER A 2 -16.04 -7.32 -7.06
N ILE A 3 -15.59 -7.75 -5.87
CA ILE A 3 -15.38 -6.87 -4.71
C ILE A 3 -14.44 -5.72 -5.07
N ALA A 4 -13.40 -5.99 -5.87
CA ALA A 4 -12.45 -4.97 -6.32
C ALA A 4 -13.14 -3.87 -7.16
N THR A 5 -14.03 -4.25 -8.09
CA THR A 5 -14.79 -3.30 -8.91
C THR A 5 -15.68 -2.39 -8.06
N THR A 6 -16.25 -2.94 -6.98
CA THR A 6 -17.07 -2.17 -6.03
C THR A 6 -16.23 -1.15 -5.29
N LEU A 7 -15.08 -1.57 -4.73
CA LEU A 7 -14.17 -0.72 -3.96
C LEU A 7 -13.58 0.43 -4.82
N VAL A 8 -13.15 0.13 -6.04
CA VAL A 8 -12.66 1.15 -6.98
C VAL A 8 -13.74 2.21 -7.23
N LYS A 9 -14.98 1.79 -7.52
CA LYS A 9 -16.07 2.72 -7.84
C LYS A 9 -16.56 3.56 -6.66
N SER A 10 -16.50 3.02 -5.45
CA SER A 10 -16.83 3.78 -4.25
C SER A 10 -15.77 4.81 -3.85
N THR A 11 -14.59 4.81 -4.48
CA THR A 11 -13.50 5.73 -4.13
C THR A 11 -13.63 7.04 -4.93
N PRO A 12 -13.87 8.20 -4.29
CA PRO A 12 -14.31 9.40 -4.99
C PRO A 12 -13.29 10.00 -5.98
N ILE A 13 -12.01 10.06 -5.61
CA ILE A 13 -10.96 10.69 -6.44
C ILE A 13 -10.30 9.65 -7.34
N PHE A 14 -9.72 8.61 -6.76
CA PHE A 14 -9.01 7.57 -7.50
C PHE A 14 -9.94 6.68 -8.33
N GLY A 15 -11.19 6.46 -7.91
CA GLY A 15 -12.15 5.64 -8.65
C GLY A 15 -12.58 6.23 -9.99
N ARG A 16 -12.47 7.56 -10.15
CA ARG A 16 -12.69 8.24 -11.44
C ARG A 16 -11.51 8.08 -12.39
N MET A 17 -10.27 8.07 -11.87
CA MET A 17 -9.05 7.86 -12.65
C MET A 17 -8.90 6.42 -13.13
N PHE A 18 -9.31 5.46 -12.30
CA PHE A 18 -9.30 4.03 -12.63
C PHE A 18 -10.69 3.50 -12.96
N ALA A 19 -11.55 4.36 -13.51
CA ALA A 19 -12.92 4.00 -13.85
C ALA A 19 -12.91 2.80 -14.80
N VAL A 20 -13.44 1.69 -14.31
CA VAL A 20 -13.49 0.46 -15.09
C VAL A 20 -14.67 0.55 -16.05
N ASP A 21 -14.37 0.64 -17.35
CA ASP A 21 -15.37 0.76 -18.41
C ASP A 21 -16.16 -0.56 -18.56
N LYS A 22 -17.49 -0.45 -18.41
CA LYS A 22 -18.43 -1.57 -18.52
C LYS A 22 -18.79 -1.92 -19.95
N SER A 23 -18.62 -1.00 -20.89
CA SER A 23 -19.09 -1.16 -22.27
C SER A 23 -18.29 -2.20 -23.05
N THR A 24 -17.05 -2.48 -22.63
CA THR A 24 -16.11 -3.35 -23.34
C THR A 24 -16.04 -4.78 -22.79
N GLY A 25 -16.67 -5.06 -21.64
CA GLY A 25 -16.60 -6.38 -20.98
C GLY A 25 -15.24 -6.70 -20.33
N LEU A 26 -14.29 -5.74 -20.33
CA LEU A 26 -12.93 -5.92 -19.81
C LEU A 26 -12.81 -5.56 -18.32
N GLU A 27 -13.93 -5.40 -17.60
CA GLU A 27 -13.90 -4.95 -16.20
C GLU A 27 -13.07 -5.86 -15.29
N GLU A 28 -13.15 -7.16 -15.53
CA GLU A 28 -12.48 -8.15 -14.71
C GLU A 28 -10.97 -8.23 -14.96
N ILE A 29 -10.50 -7.68 -16.08
CA ILE A 29 -9.06 -7.67 -16.42
C ILE A 29 -8.31 -6.71 -15.52
N ASN A 30 -8.89 -5.54 -15.23
CA ASN A 30 -8.16 -4.44 -14.61
C ASN A 30 -8.59 -4.10 -13.18
N ALA A 31 -9.67 -4.69 -12.65
CA ALA A 31 -10.20 -4.30 -11.33
C ALA A 31 -9.20 -4.53 -10.18
N TRP A 32 -8.57 -5.70 -10.10
CA TRP A 32 -7.57 -5.99 -9.06
C TRP A 32 -6.28 -5.17 -9.21
N PRO A 33 -5.66 -5.11 -10.42
CA PRO A 33 -4.52 -4.22 -10.66
C PRO A 33 -4.80 -2.76 -10.31
N ALA A 34 -5.96 -2.24 -10.71
CA ALA A 34 -6.39 -0.89 -10.38
C ALA A 34 -6.49 -0.67 -8.86
N LEU A 35 -7.14 -1.60 -8.15
CA LEU A 35 -7.25 -1.52 -6.68
C LEU A 35 -5.87 -1.52 -6.01
N MET A 36 -4.95 -2.37 -6.46
CA MET A 36 -3.57 -2.42 -5.94
C MET A 36 -2.83 -1.10 -6.14
N ILE A 37 -2.93 -0.50 -7.35
CA ILE A 37 -2.31 0.79 -7.67
C ILE A 37 -2.94 1.92 -6.87
N MET A 38 -4.28 1.94 -6.75
CA MET A 38 -4.98 2.96 -5.95
C MET A 38 -4.56 2.92 -4.49
N SER A 39 -4.59 1.73 -3.89
CA SER A 39 -4.18 1.54 -2.50
C SER A 39 -2.70 1.87 -2.30
N SER A 40 -1.82 1.59 -3.26
CA SER A 40 -0.39 1.94 -3.11
C SER A 40 -0.17 3.45 -3.06
N PHE A 41 -0.90 4.24 -3.84
CA PHE A 41 -0.82 5.71 -3.74
C PHE A 41 -1.35 6.26 -2.41
N VAL A 42 -2.34 5.62 -1.80
CA VAL A 42 -2.76 5.97 -0.43
C VAL A 42 -1.58 5.77 0.54
N TRP A 43 -0.89 4.63 0.44
CA TRP A 43 0.28 4.35 1.26
C TRP A 43 1.48 5.25 0.96
N LEU A 44 1.65 5.72 -0.28
CA LEU A 44 2.65 6.74 -0.61
C LEU A 44 2.39 8.05 0.15
N VAL A 45 1.13 8.49 0.23
CA VAL A 45 0.77 9.70 0.99
C VAL A 45 1.07 9.50 2.46
N VAL A 46 0.68 8.36 3.05
CA VAL A 46 0.99 8.03 4.46
C VAL A 46 2.50 8.03 4.69
N ALA A 47 3.26 7.35 3.85
CA ALA A 47 4.71 7.32 3.91
C ALA A 47 5.33 8.71 3.78
N GLY A 48 4.87 9.53 2.83
CA GLY A 48 5.35 10.89 2.63
C GLY A 48 5.11 11.77 3.85
N LEU A 49 3.92 11.71 4.45
CA LEU A 49 3.61 12.43 5.68
C LEU A 49 4.51 12.00 6.85
N LEU A 50 4.72 10.70 7.04
CA LEU A 50 5.67 10.18 8.04
C LEU A 50 7.10 10.64 7.73
N GLY A 51 7.46 10.73 6.45
CA GLY A 51 8.74 11.27 5.99
C GLY A 51 8.97 12.72 6.40
N LEU A 52 7.91 13.54 6.44
CA LEU A 52 7.95 14.92 6.92
C LEU A 52 7.95 15.03 8.45
N VAL A 53 7.37 14.05 9.15
CA VAL A 53 7.38 14.01 10.62
C VAL A 53 8.80 13.78 11.16
N MET A 54 9.64 12.99 10.49
CA MET A 54 11.03 12.76 10.91
C MET A 54 11.85 14.05 11.08
N PRO A 55 12.02 14.93 10.06
CA PRO A 55 12.73 16.18 10.25
C PRO A 55 12.00 17.12 11.23
N ALA A 56 10.66 17.09 11.30
CA ALA A 56 9.94 17.86 12.30
C ALA A 56 10.32 17.44 13.74
N THR A 57 10.45 16.14 14.02
CA THR A 57 10.90 15.67 15.34
C THR A 57 12.29 16.18 15.70
N GLN A 58 13.18 16.33 14.72
CA GLN A 58 14.52 16.88 14.93
C GLN A 58 14.51 18.40 15.10
N ILE A 59 13.71 19.13 14.32
CA ILE A 59 13.61 20.60 14.39
C ILE A 59 13.02 21.06 15.73
N PHE A 60 12.03 20.32 16.25
CA PHE A 60 11.36 20.64 17.50
C PHE A 60 11.97 19.95 18.73
N ASP A 61 13.13 19.29 18.58
CA ASP A 61 13.82 18.57 19.66
C ASP A 61 12.90 17.60 20.43
N LEU A 62 12.05 16.89 19.70
CA LEU A 62 11.14 15.89 20.28
C LEU A 62 11.92 14.63 20.67
N GLY A 63 11.36 13.86 21.62
CA GLY A 63 11.97 12.62 22.09
C GLY A 63 12.34 11.67 20.94
N SER A 64 13.52 11.04 21.04
CA SER A 64 14.07 10.11 20.04
C SER A 64 13.11 8.97 19.69
N ASP A 65 12.26 8.58 20.64
CA ASP A 65 11.17 7.63 20.45
C ASP A 65 10.23 7.98 19.29
N HIS A 66 9.89 9.26 19.12
CA HIS A 66 9.04 9.71 18.02
C HIS A 66 9.75 9.56 16.69
N PHE A 67 11.05 9.86 16.65
CA PHE A 67 11.86 9.69 15.44
C PHE A 67 11.91 8.22 15.03
N TYR A 68 12.26 7.31 15.94
CA TYR A 68 12.36 5.87 15.61
C TYR A 68 11.02 5.23 15.26
N THR A 69 9.95 5.61 15.96
CA THR A 69 8.59 5.17 15.64
C THR A 69 8.21 5.59 14.21
N THR A 70 8.48 6.85 13.87
CA THR A 70 8.17 7.41 12.55
C THR A 70 9.05 6.77 11.47
N LEU A 71 10.33 6.54 11.75
CA LEU A 71 11.27 5.90 10.84
C LEU A 71 10.82 4.48 10.48
N THR A 72 10.39 3.70 11.47
CA THR A 72 9.84 2.35 11.25
C THR A 72 8.58 2.39 10.40
N LEU A 73 7.60 3.23 10.76
CA LEU A 73 6.35 3.34 10.02
C LEU A 73 6.58 3.82 8.59
N HIS A 74 7.46 4.82 8.40
CA HIS A 74 7.81 5.36 7.09
C HIS A 74 8.43 4.29 6.18
N GLY A 75 9.46 3.59 6.68
CA GLY A 75 10.13 2.53 5.93
C GLY A 75 9.17 1.41 5.58
N ALA A 76 8.37 0.94 6.55
CA ALA A 76 7.39 -0.10 6.33
C ALA A 76 6.33 0.28 5.29
N ALA A 77 5.76 1.48 5.39
CA ALA A 77 4.75 1.99 4.46
C ALA A 77 5.31 2.19 3.04
N LEU A 78 6.54 2.70 2.90
CA LEU A 78 7.18 2.84 1.59
C LEU A 78 7.46 1.50 0.93
N THR A 79 7.99 0.53 1.68
CA THR A 79 8.46 -0.73 1.09
C THR A 79 7.29 -1.61 0.69
N PHE A 80 6.44 -2.01 1.64
CA PHE A 80 5.48 -3.09 1.40
C PHE A 80 4.19 -2.59 0.74
N PRO A 81 3.33 -1.82 1.40
CA PRO A 81 2.02 -1.49 0.86
C PRO A 81 2.08 -0.38 -0.21
N PHE A 82 3.20 0.35 -0.33
CA PHE A 82 3.47 1.21 -1.48
C PHE A 82 4.26 0.49 -2.58
N SER A 83 5.58 0.32 -2.45
CA SER A 83 6.46 -0.05 -3.57
C SER A 83 6.16 -1.44 -4.12
N PHE A 84 6.12 -2.46 -3.27
CA PHE A 84 5.82 -3.83 -3.71
C PHE A 84 4.40 -3.94 -4.26
N GLN A 85 3.43 -3.26 -3.65
CA GLN A 85 2.05 -3.30 -4.12
C GLN A 85 1.87 -2.58 -5.46
N LEU A 86 2.56 -1.46 -5.67
CA LEU A 86 2.60 -0.74 -6.94
C LEU A 86 3.24 -1.60 -8.02
N MET A 87 4.38 -2.24 -7.70
CA MET A 87 5.07 -3.15 -8.62
C MET A 87 4.14 -4.30 -9.05
N MET A 88 3.44 -4.94 -8.12
CA MET A 88 2.47 -5.99 -8.45
C MET A 88 1.29 -5.45 -9.25
N GLY A 89 0.71 -4.31 -8.86
CA GLY A 89 -0.42 -3.71 -9.54
C GLY A 89 -0.10 -3.37 -11.01
N VAL A 90 1.03 -2.69 -11.26
CA VAL A 90 1.48 -2.36 -12.63
C VAL A 90 1.85 -3.61 -13.41
N GLY A 91 2.53 -4.57 -12.78
CA GLY A 91 2.91 -5.84 -13.39
C GLY A 91 1.69 -6.66 -13.85
N LEU A 92 0.68 -6.78 -12.99
CA LEU A 92 -0.56 -7.47 -13.29
C LEU A 92 -1.42 -6.72 -14.30
N HIS A 93 -1.45 -5.38 -14.26
CA HIS A 93 -2.14 -4.58 -15.27
C HIS A 93 -1.54 -4.84 -16.66
N ARG A 94 -0.21 -4.84 -16.77
CA ARG A 94 0.48 -5.11 -18.03
C ARG A 94 0.29 -6.55 -18.48
N SER A 95 0.41 -7.53 -17.58
CA SER A 95 0.25 -8.94 -17.95
C SER A 95 -1.18 -9.26 -18.41
N GLY A 96 -2.20 -8.74 -17.72
CA GLY A 96 -3.60 -8.85 -18.13
C GLY A 96 -3.86 -8.22 -19.50
N GLY A 97 -3.31 -7.02 -19.73
CA GLY A 97 -3.42 -6.33 -21.01
C GLY A 97 -2.73 -7.04 -22.18
N CYS A 98 -1.52 -7.58 -21.97
CA CYS A 98 -0.77 -8.28 -23.02
C CYS A 98 -1.33 -9.68 -23.35
N VAL A 99 -1.83 -10.40 -22.35
CA VAL A 99 -2.35 -11.77 -22.53
C VAL A 99 -3.84 -11.77 -22.87
N GLY A 100 -4.54 -10.65 -22.64
CA GLY A 100 -5.99 -10.54 -22.84
C GLY A 100 -6.81 -11.41 -21.88
N LYS A 101 -6.20 -11.82 -20.75
CA LYS A 101 -6.85 -12.66 -19.73
C LYS A 101 -7.18 -11.86 -18.49
N ALA A 102 -8.35 -12.14 -17.93
CA ALA A 102 -8.79 -11.47 -16.72
C ALA A 102 -7.92 -11.83 -15.51
N ILE A 103 -7.51 -10.82 -14.74
CA ILE A 103 -6.79 -11.00 -13.49
C ILE A 103 -7.84 -11.16 -12.38
N THR A 104 -8.33 -12.38 -12.19
CA THR A 104 -9.39 -12.71 -11.23
C THR A 104 -8.99 -13.86 -10.30
N GLY A 105 -9.85 -14.12 -9.30
CA GLY A 105 -9.66 -15.21 -8.34
C GLY A 105 -9.12 -14.77 -6.98
N TRP A 106 -8.76 -15.77 -6.16
CA TRP A 106 -8.38 -15.57 -4.77
C TRP A 106 -6.93 -15.09 -4.60
N LEU A 107 -6.04 -15.38 -5.55
CA LEU A 107 -4.63 -15.01 -5.46
C LEU A 107 -4.41 -13.48 -5.48
N PRO A 108 -4.96 -12.69 -6.43
CA PRO A 108 -4.87 -11.23 -6.37
C PRO A 108 -5.51 -10.64 -5.11
N ALA A 109 -6.62 -11.25 -4.65
CA ALA A 109 -7.31 -10.84 -3.44
C ALA A 109 -6.45 -11.02 -2.19
N LEU A 110 -5.84 -12.19 -2.01
CA LEU A 110 -4.94 -12.47 -0.89
C LEU A 110 -3.68 -11.61 -0.95
N ALA A 111 -3.11 -11.37 -2.13
CA ALA A 111 -1.94 -10.52 -2.30
C ALA A 111 -2.24 -9.08 -1.88
N TRP A 112 -3.40 -8.53 -2.27
CA TRP A 112 -3.82 -7.21 -1.83
C TRP A 112 -4.12 -7.18 -0.32
N LEU A 113 -4.84 -8.19 0.19
CA LEU A 113 -5.22 -8.26 1.60
C LEU A 113 -4.01 -8.43 2.52
N SER A 114 -3.05 -9.28 2.17
CA SER A 114 -1.85 -9.52 2.97
C SER A 114 -0.99 -8.27 3.10
N MET A 115 -0.86 -7.46 2.04
CA MET A 115 -0.13 -6.21 2.06
C MET A 115 -0.81 -5.15 2.95
N ASN A 116 -2.12 -4.98 2.81
CA ASN A 116 -2.84 -3.94 3.55
C ASN A 116 -3.11 -4.34 5.00
N LEU A 117 -3.51 -5.59 5.26
CA LEU A 117 -3.71 -6.09 6.61
C LEU A 117 -2.37 -6.24 7.34
N GLY A 118 -1.33 -6.72 6.65
CA GLY A 118 0.02 -6.80 7.23
C GLY A 118 0.55 -5.43 7.64
N ALA A 119 0.34 -4.40 6.80
CA ALA A 119 0.70 -3.03 7.15
C ALA A 119 -0.11 -2.49 8.34
N ALA A 120 -1.41 -2.82 8.44
CA ALA A 120 -2.22 -2.44 9.59
C ALA A 120 -1.75 -3.11 10.88
N ILE A 121 -1.48 -4.43 10.85
CA ILE A 121 -0.96 -5.18 12.01
C ILE A 121 0.40 -4.62 12.44
N LEU A 122 1.31 -4.35 11.49
CA LEU A 122 2.60 -3.76 11.78
C LEU A 122 2.46 -2.37 12.39
N THR A 123 1.51 -1.56 11.90
CA THR A 123 1.22 -0.23 12.48
C THR A 123 0.82 -0.37 13.95
N VAL A 124 -0.07 -1.31 14.28
CA VAL A 124 -0.45 -1.59 15.68
C VAL A 124 0.75 -2.02 16.51
N ALA A 125 1.60 -2.92 16.00
CA ALA A 125 2.79 -3.38 16.71
C ALA A 125 3.77 -2.22 17.00
N VAL A 126 3.95 -1.31 16.06
CA VAL A 126 4.80 -0.13 16.23
C VAL A 126 4.23 0.83 17.27
N LEU A 127 2.92 1.07 17.26
CA LEU A 127 2.26 1.86 18.29
C LEU A 127 2.31 1.21 19.68
N MET A 128 2.44 -0.12 19.76
CA MET A 128 2.65 -0.87 20.99
C MET A 128 4.13 -0.91 21.44
N GLY A 129 5.05 -0.28 20.71
CA GLY A 129 6.45 -0.14 21.11
C GLY A 129 7.47 -0.80 20.19
N LEU A 130 7.06 -1.44 19.09
CA LEU A 130 8.02 -2.00 18.12
C LEU A 130 8.75 -0.90 17.35
N LYS A 131 10.01 -0.62 17.70
CA LYS A 131 10.84 0.44 17.09
C LYS A 131 11.99 -0.14 16.25
N VAL A 132 11.64 -0.98 15.27
CA VAL A 132 12.61 -1.70 14.43
C VAL A 132 12.70 -1.04 13.05
N SER A 133 13.89 -0.67 12.59
CA SER A 133 14.08 -0.21 11.20
C SER A 133 13.70 -1.32 10.21
N VAL A 134 13.27 -0.97 8.99
CA VAL A 134 12.89 -1.94 7.94
C VAL A 134 14.01 -2.94 7.61
N VAL A 135 15.26 -2.57 7.90
CA VAL A 135 16.45 -3.41 7.66
C VAL A 135 16.67 -4.45 8.78
N VAL A 136 15.95 -4.35 9.90
CA VAL A 136 16.03 -5.28 11.05
C VAL A 136 17.49 -5.56 11.44
N MET A 137 18.27 -4.50 11.69
CA MET A 137 19.66 -4.66 12.11
C MET A 137 19.75 -5.15 13.55
N PHE A 138 20.40 -6.28 13.75
CA PHE A 138 20.71 -6.83 15.07
C PHE A 138 21.98 -6.17 15.65
N PRO A 139 22.05 -5.90 16.97
CA PRO A 139 20.99 -6.05 17.96
C PRO A 139 19.90 -4.99 17.81
N LEU A 140 18.64 -5.43 17.89
CA LEU A 140 17.50 -4.52 17.86
C LEU A 140 17.50 -3.69 19.15
N PRO A 141 17.29 -2.36 19.08
CA PRO A 141 17.10 -1.56 20.28
C PRO A 141 15.85 -2.07 21.02
N LEU A 142 16.03 -2.40 22.31
CA LEU A 142 14.96 -2.74 23.24
C LEU A 142 14.05 -1.53 23.49
#